data_AF-A0A1N7F415-F1
#
_entry.id   AF-A0A1N7F415-F1
#
_cell.length_a   1.000
_cell.length_b   1.000
_cell.length_c   1.000
_cell.angle_alpha   90.00
_cell.angle_beta   90.00
_cell.angle_gamma   90.00
#
_symmetry.space_group_name_H-M   'P 1'
#
loop_
_entity.id
_entity.type
_entity.pdbx_description
1 polymer ?
#
loop_
_entity_poly.entity_id
_entity_poly.type
_entity_poly.pdbx_seq_one_letter_code
_entity_poly.pdbx_strand_id
1 'polypeptide(L)'
;MTPIEARDQTNSVLDGTIAAAGAADWVRDRNGSPIPEECTVDGAGGVTFGHGAYARVSGDDPSADAQRVADYWTSIGIETRIVNDPTPTVFGRGGPVNAISFGTAPGYTISLGGVCVPGDPFDYYDDIPTPAPSS
;
A
#
# COMPACT_ATOMS: atom_id res chain seq x y z
N MET A 1 -12.24 11.97 -5.32
CA MET A 1 -11.69 11.25 -4.17
C MET A 1 -11.10 12.26 -3.21
N THR A 2 -11.46 12.19 -1.94
CA THR A 2 -10.91 13.01 -0.85
C THR A 2 -9.65 12.36 -0.26
N PRO A 3 -8.82 13.08 0.50
CA PRO A 3 -7.68 12.48 1.20
C PRO A 3 -8.07 11.33 2.13
N ILE A 4 -9.18 11.44 2.86
CA ILE A 4 -9.66 10.35 3.73
C ILE A 4 -10.05 9.12 2.91
N GLU A 5 -10.75 9.30 1.78
CA GLU A 5 -11.06 8.19 0.87
C GLU A 5 -9.78 7.54 0.31
N ALA A 6 -8.76 8.32 -0.04
CA ALA A 6 -7.48 7.80 -0.53
C ALA A 6 -6.69 7.03 0.55
N ARG A 7 -6.73 7.49 1.80
CA ARG A 7 -6.16 6.80 2.96
C ARG A 7 -6.89 5.48 3.22
N ASP A 8 -8.21 5.50 3.21
CA ASP A 8 -9.02 4.32 3.48
C ASP A 8 -8.89 3.29 2.34
N GLN A 9 -8.77 3.75 1.09
CA GLN A 9 -8.43 2.89 -0.05
C GLN A 9 -7.04 2.26 0.10
N THR A 10 -6.04 3.02 0.53
CA THR A 10 -4.69 2.54 0.83
C THR A 10 -4.73 1.40 1.85
N ASN A 11 -5.47 1.57 2.94
CA ASN A 11 -5.67 0.53 3.96
C ASN A 11 -6.39 -0.69 3.39
N SER A 12 -7.46 -0.48 2.60
CA SER A 12 -8.20 -1.59 1.99
C SER A 12 -7.34 -2.43 1.05
N VAL A 13 -6.46 -1.81 0.26
CA VAL A 13 -5.54 -2.53 -0.63
C VAL A 13 -4.51 -3.33 0.18
N LEU A 14 -3.95 -2.75 1.25
CA LEU A 14 -3.05 -3.49 2.14
C LEU A 14 -3.73 -4.72 2.73
N ASP A 15 -4.96 -4.56 3.23
CA ASP A 15 -5.71 -5.61 3.91
C ASP A 15 -6.05 -6.76 2.98
N GLY A 16 -6.50 -6.44 1.77
CA GLY A 16 -6.74 -7.47 0.77
C GLY A 16 -5.46 -8.15 0.29
N THR A 17 -4.33 -7.42 0.23
CA THR A 17 -3.02 -8.02 -0.11
C THR A 17 -2.56 -8.98 0.99
N ILE A 18 -2.71 -8.61 2.26
CA ILE A 18 -2.45 -9.47 3.43
C ILE A 18 -3.32 -10.73 3.37
N ALA A 19 -4.61 -10.58 3.06
CA ALA A 19 -5.54 -11.71 2.98
C ALA A 19 -5.27 -12.66 1.79
N ALA A 20 -4.76 -12.12 0.68
CA ALA A 20 -4.37 -12.91 -0.49
C ALA A 20 -3.03 -13.64 -0.29
N ALA A 21 -2.13 -13.07 0.52
CA ALA A 21 -0.84 -13.66 0.82
C ALA A 21 -1.00 -14.87 1.77
N GLY A 22 -0.40 -16.02 1.44
CA GLY A 22 -0.44 -17.22 2.28
C GLY A 22 0.52 -17.21 3.47
N ALA A 23 0.85 -16.02 3.98
CA ALA A 23 1.67 -15.81 5.17
C ALA A 23 0.80 -15.42 6.37
N ALA A 24 1.36 -15.51 7.58
CA ALA A 24 0.64 -15.26 8.82
C ALA A 24 1.39 -14.28 9.74
N ASP A 25 0.70 -13.86 10.81
CA ASP A 25 1.21 -12.94 11.83
C ASP A 25 1.75 -11.64 11.24
N TRP A 26 0.96 -11.04 10.35
CA TRP A 26 1.26 -9.76 9.73
C TRP A 26 1.29 -8.61 10.74
N VAL A 27 2.36 -7.82 10.68
CA VAL A 27 2.51 -6.57 11.41
C VAL A 27 2.47 -5.44 10.41
N ARG A 28 1.50 -4.53 10.58
CA ARG A 28 1.43 -3.30 9.81
C ARG A 28 2.47 -2.31 10.31
N ASP A 29 3.06 -1.56 9.39
CA ASP A 29 3.98 -0.50 9.74
C ASP A 29 3.28 0.60 10.55
N ARG A 30 4.03 1.32 11.38
CA ARG A 30 3.52 2.46 12.18
C ARG A 30 2.21 2.16 12.94
N ASN A 31 2.09 0.97 13.52
CA ASN A 31 0.89 0.54 14.25
C ASN A 31 -0.41 0.63 13.42
N GLY A 32 -0.32 0.52 12.09
CA GLY A 32 -1.46 0.55 11.18
C GLY A 32 -1.85 1.93 10.65
N SER A 33 -1.10 2.99 10.95
CA SER A 33 -1.34 4.33 10.40
C SER A 33 -0.51 4.55 9.11
N PRO A 34 -1.16 4.75 7.95
CA PRO A 34 -0.48 5.19 6.73
C PRO A 34 0.27 6.51 6.94
N ILE A 35 1.36 6.70 6.20
CA ILE A 35 2.17 7.91 6.20
C ILE A 35 1.60 8.85 5.14
N PRO A 36 1.13 10.06 5.48
CA PRO A 36 0.86 11.07 4.47
C PRO A 36 2.17 11.55 3.84
N GLU A 37 2.17 11.68 2.52
CA GLU A 37 3.32 12.13 1.74
C GLU A 37 2.89 13.20 0.74
N GLU A 38 3.77 14.15 0.49
CA GLU A 38 3.59 15.14 -0.58
C GLU A 38 3.62 14.46 -1.94
N CYS A 39 2.71 14.88 -2.83
CA CYS A 39 2.70 14.47 -4.22
C CYS A 39 2.19 15.59 -5.13
N THR A 40 2.16 15.36 -6.43
CA THR A 40 1.63 16.32 -7.41
C THR A 40 0.50 15.68 -8.20
N VAL A 41 -0.64 16.36 -8.27
CA VAL A 41 -1.81 15.98 -9.06
C VAL A 41 -2.24 17.18 -9.90
N ASP A 42 -2.37 16.97 -11.21
CA ASP A 42 -2.78 18.01 -12.18
C ASP A 42 -1.97 19.33 -12.09
N GLY A 43 -0.68 19.22 -11.75
CA GLY A 43 0.23 20.36 -11.62
C GLY A 43 0.08 21.16 -10.32
N ALA A 44 -0.73 20.70 -9.38
CA ALA A 44 -0.88 21.26 -8.04
C ALA A 44 -0.36 20.29 -6.97
N GLY A 45 -0.08 20.82 -5.77
CA GLY A 45 0.26 20.02 -4.60
C GLY A 45 -0.91 19.10 -4.22
N GLY A 46 -0.56 17.90 -3.76
CA GLY A 46 -1.51 16.91 -3.30
C GLY A 46 -0.93 16.06 -2.17
N VAL A 47 -1.77 15.15 -1.69
CA VAL A 47 -1.45 14.18 -0.65
C VAL A 47 -1.64 12.76 -1.20
N THR A 48 -0.70 11.89 -0.85
CA THR A 48 -0.82 10.43 -0.99
C THR A 48 -0.54 9.77 0.35
N PHE A 49 -0.84 8.48 0.46
CA PHE A 49 -0.63 7.70 1.67
C PHE A 49 0.25 6.49 1.38
N GLY A 50 1.42 6.44 2.00
CA GLY A 50 2.32 5.29 1.99
C GLY A 50 1.97 4.33 3.12
N HIS A 51 1.97 3.02 2.86
CA HIS A 51 1.81 2.03 3.91
C HIS A 51 2.53 0.72 3.56
N GLY A 52 2.57 -0.20 4.51
CA GLY A 52 3.32 -1.43 4.40
C GLY A 52 3.04 -2.37 5.56
N ALA A 53 3.46 -3.60 5.38
CA ALA A 53 3.39 -4.63 6.40
C ALA A 53 4.47 -5.68 6.15
N TYR A 54 4.83 -6.41 7.20
CA TYR A 54 5.67 -7.59 7.09
C TYR A 54 5.05 -8.76 7.84
N ALA A 55 5.23 -9.98 7.33
CA ALA A 55 4.80 -11.19 8.01
C ALA A 55 5.87 -11.66 9.00
N ARG A 56 5.45 -12.14 10.18
CA ARG A 56 6.37 -12.86 11.09
C ARG A 56 6.51 -14.33 10.73
N VAL A 57 5.55 -14.88 9.99
CA VAL A 57 5.56 -16.26 9.51
C VAL A 57 5.34 -16.24 7.99
N SER A 58 6.38 -16.58 7.23
CA SER A 58 6.30 -16.72 5.77
C SER A 58 5.42 -17.90 5.36
N GLY A 59 4.90 -17.87 4.13
CA GLY A 59 4.19 -19.01 3.55
C GLY A 59 5.12 -20.16 3.13
N ASP A 60 4.52 -21.33 2.89
CA ASP A 60 5.23 -22.55 2.50
C ASP A 60 5.59 -22.60 1.00
N ASP A 61 4.87 -21.83 0.16
CA ASP A 61 5.08 -21.78 -1.29
C ASP A 61 5.10 -20.34 -1.80
N PRO A 62 6.29 -19.70 -1.81
CA PRO A 62 6.47 -18.33 -2.30
C PRO A 62 5.99 -18.08 -3.72
N SER A 63 6.05 -19.08 -4.59
CA SER A 63 5.63 -18.91 -5.99
C SER A 63 4.10 -18.89 -6.08
N ALA A 64 3.43 -19.81 -5.38
CA ALA A 64 1.97 -19.81 -5.31
C ALA A 64 1.42 -18.58 -4.57
N ASP A 65 2.11 -18.11 -3.52
CA ASP A 65 1.76 -16.89 -2.80
C ASP A 65 1.86 -15.64 -3.68
N ALA A 66 2.96 -15.50 -4.42
CA ALA A 66 3.13 -14.42 -5.37
C ALA A 66 2.03 -14.43 -6.45
N GLN A 67 1.65 -15.61 -6.93
CA GLN A 67 0.56 -15.73 -7.90
C GLN A 67 -0.79 -15.31 -7.31
N ARG A 68 -1.12 -15.74 -6.08
CA ARG A 68 -2.36 -15.31 -5.40
C ARG A 68 -2.45 -13.79 -5.24
N VAL A 69 -1.36 -13.17 -4.82
CA VAL A 69 -1.27 -11.70 -4.71
C VAL A 69 -1.44 -11.04 -6.07
N ALA A 70 -0.80 -11.58 -7.11
CA ALA A 70 -0.90 -11.04 -8.46
C ALA A 70 -2.32 -11.14 -9.05
N ASP A 71 -3.01 -12.25 -8.80
CA ASP A 71 -4.39 -12.46 -9.20
C ASP A 71 -5.33 -11.48 -8.49
N TYR A 72 -5.14 -11.29 -7.17
CA TYR A 72 -5.89 -10.30 -6.39
C TYR A 72 -5.68 -8.88 -6.95
N TRP A 73 -4.44 -8.44 -7.14
CA TRP A 73 -4.14 -7.12 -7.67
C TRP A 73 -4.75 -6.89 -9.06
N THR A 74 -4.65 -7.88 -9.95
CA THR A 74 -5.28 -7.82 -11.27
C THR A 74 -6.79 -7.68 -11.16
N SER A 75 -7.43 -8.40 -10.22
CA SER A 75 -8.89 -8.35 -10.01
C SER A 75 -9.42 -6.98 -9.58
N ILE A 76 -8.59 -6.16 -8.92
CA ILE A 76 -8.93 -4.80 -8.49
C ILE A 76 -8.38 -3.71 -9.42
N GLY A 77 -7.89 -4.10 -10.61
CA GLY A 77 -7.45 -3.18 -11.66
C GLY A 77 -6.04 -2.63 -11.50
N ILE A 78 -5.18 -3.28 -10.70
CA ILE A 78 -3.75 -2.96 -10.63
C ILE A 78 -3.03 -3.69 -11.77
N GLU A 79 -2.27 -2.95 -12.58
CA GLU A 79 -1.38 -3.54 -13.57
C GLU A 79 -0.25 -4.28 -12.85
N THR A 80 -0.12 -5.59 -13.11
CA THR A 80 0.67 -6.48 -12.27
C THR A 80 1.73 -7.24 -13.06
N ARG A 81 2.93 -7.40 -12.49
CA ARG A 81 3.99 -8.27 -13.01
C ARG A 81 4.67 -9.04 -11.89
N ILE A 82 5.08 -10.28 -12.17
CA ILE A 82 5.86 -11.11 -11.27
C ILE A 82 7.30 -11.20 -11.79
N VAL A 83 8.28 -11.05 -10.88
CA VAL A 83 9.69 -11.31 -11.12
C VAL A 83 10.11 -12.46 -10.20
N ASN A 84 10.72 -13.50 -10.76
CA ASN A 84 11.05 -14.72 -10.00
C ASN A 84 12.51 -14.79 -9.52
N ASP A 85 13.40 -13.92 -10.00
CA ASP A 85 14.83 -13.92 -9.68
C ASP A 85 15.21 -12.68 -8.84
N PRO A 86 15.94 -12.82 -7.72
CA PRO A 86 16.37 -14.09 -7.09
C PRO A 86 15.26 -14.81 -6.31
N THR A 87 14.14 -14.12 -6.02
CA THR A 87 12.97 -14.68 -5.34
C THR A 87 11.68 -14.05 -5.89
N PRO A 88 10.53 -14.77 -5.85
CA PRO A 88 9.24 -14.23 -6.27
C PRO A 88 8.95 -12.85 -5.66
N THR A 89 8.69 -11.88 -6.52
CA THR A 89 8.34 -10.52 -6.16
C THR A 89 7.29 -10.02 -7.13
N VAL A 90 6.18 -9.52 -6.60
CA VAL A 90 5.08 -8.95 -7.39
C VAL A 90 5.21 -7.44 -7.35
N PHE A 91 5.12 -6.81 -8.51
CA PHE A 91 5.05 -5.35 -8.65
C PHE A 91 3.73 -4.96 -9.29
N GLY A 92 3.10 -3.93 -8.73
CA GLY A 92 1.83 -3.38 -9.17
C GLY A 92 1.90 -1.88 -9.41
N ARG A 93 1.15 -1.39 -10.38
CA ARG A 93 0.99 0.06 -10.66
C ARG A 93 -0.43 0.39 -11.11
N GLY A 94 -0.91 1.57 -10.75
CA GLY A 94 -2.19 2.10 -11.21
C GLY A 94 -3.40 1.46 -10.54
N GLY A 95 -4.59 1.84 -11.02
CA GLY A 95 -5.85 1.46 -10.38
C GLY A 95 -6.02 2.16 -9.01
N PRO A 96 -6.23 1.41 -7.92
CA PRO A 96 -6.42 1.97 -6.57
C PRO A 96 -5.12 2.40 -5.87
N VAL A 97 -3.96 2.27 -6.51
CA VAL A 97 -2.65 2.65 -5.96
C VAL A 97 -1.82 3.41 -7.00
N ASN A 98 -0.83 4.19 -6.55
CA ASN A 98 0.22 4.67 -7.45
C ASN A 98 1.22 3.54 -7.75
N ALA A 99 1.68 2.84 -6.71
CA ALA A 99 2.59 1.70 -6.83
C ALA A 99 2.44 0.75 -5.63
N ILE A 100 2.71 -0.54 -5.85
CA ILE A 100 2.73 -1.54 -4.77
C ILE A 100 3.75 -2.64 -5.08
N SER A 101 4.39 -3.20 -4.07
CA SER A 101 5.24 -4.37 -4.19
C SER A 101 5.00 -5.37 -3.06
N PHE A 102 5.12 -6.65 -3.40
CA PHE A 102 5.06 -7.77 -2.48
C PHE A 102 6.29 -8.65 -2.73
N GLY A 103 7.18 -8.74 -1.74
CA GLY A 103 8.38 -9.57 -1.82
C GLY A 103 8.25 -10.77 -0.90
N THR A 104 8.84 -11.90 -1.29
CA THR A 104 8.82 -13.14 -0.49
C THR A 104 10.12 -13.42 0.26
N ALA A 105 11.12 -12.53 0.20
CA ALA A 105 12.41 -12.69 0.87
C ALA A 105 13.05 -11.34 1.27
N PRO A 106 13.84 -11.28 2.36
CA PRO A 106 14.17 -12.36 3.30
C PRO A 106 13.01 -12.79 4.22
N GLY A 107 11.93 -12.01 4.22
CA GLY A 107 10.61 -12.37 4.74
C GLY A 107 9.54 -11.80 3.82
N TYR A 108 8.27 -12.06 4.11
CA TYR A 108 7.20 -11.51 3.29
C TYR A 108 6.96 -10.05 3.67
N THR A 109 7.02 -9.16 2.68
CA THR A 109 6.85 -7.72 2.87
C THR A 109 5.91 -7.14 1.82
N ILE A 110 5.13 -6.16 2.23
CA ILE A 110 4.29 -5.34 1.36
C ILE A 110 4.74 -3.89 1.54
N SER A 111 4.92 -3.19 0.43
CA SER A 111 5.13 -1.74 0.40
C SER A 111 4.21 -1.13 -0.63
N LEU A 112 3.46 -0.12 -0.25
CA LEU A 112 2.40 0.44 -1.08
C LEU A 112 2.40 1.97 -0.99
N GLY A 113 2.16 2.62 -2.11
CA GLY A 113 1.87 4.05 -2.19
C GLY A 113 0.49 4.24 -2.83
N GLY A 114 -0.41 4.89 -2.11
CA GLY A 114 -1.76 5.22 -2.57
C GLY A 114 -1.79 6.18 -3.76
N VAL A 115 -2.99 6.49 -4.22
CA VAL A 115 -3.20 7.50 -5.27
C VAL A 115 -2.96 8.91 -4.73
N CYS A 116 -2.40 9.78 -5.57
CA CYS A 116 -2.28 11.20 -5.26
C CYS A 116 -3.62 11.91 -5.47
N VAL A 117 -4.07 12.65 -4.46
CA VAL A 117 -5.32 13.43 -4.52
C VAL A 117 -5.07 14.87 -4.05
N PRO A 118 -5.89 15.85 -4.47
CA PRO A 118 -5.76 17.22 -3.99
C PRO A 118 -5.91 17.29 -2.46
N GLY A 119 -4.99 17.99 -1.79
CA GLY A 119 -4.98 18.15 -0.34
C GLY A 119 -3.58 18.48 0.20
N ASP A 120 -3.50 18.78 1.49
CA ASP A 120 -2.25 19.04 2.20
C ASP A 120 -1.90 17.81 3.08
N PRO A 121 -0.73 17.17 2.90
CA PRO A 121 -0.31 16.06 3.75
C PRO A 121 -0.13 16.46 5.23
N PHE A 122 0.19 17.73 5.53
CA PHE A 122 0.35 18.25 6.90
C PHE A 122 -0.91 18.12 7.76
N ASP A 123 -2.09 18.09 7.13
CA ASP A 123 -3.37 17.88 7.81
C ASP A 123 -3.51 16.46 8.41
N TYR A 124 -2.64 15.51 8.03
CA TYR A 124 -2.77 14.08 8.36
C TYR A 124 -1.56 13.48 9.08
N TYR A 125 -0.56 14.29 9.45
CA TYR A 125 0.66 13.79 10.11
C TYR A 125 0.44 13.36 11.56
N ASP A 126 -0.33 14.17 12.28
CA ASP A 126 -0.83 13.82 13.60
C ASP A 126 -2.10 12.99 13.37
N ASP A 127 -2.29 11.89 14.10
CA ASP A 127 -3.55 11.10 14.05
C ASP A 127 -4.81 11.91 14.49
N ILE A 128 -4.66 13.25 14.63
CA ILE A 128 -5.63 14.29 14.93
C ILE A 128 -5.33 15.45 13.97
N PRO A 129 -6.26 15.91 13.12
CA PRO A 129 -6.02 17.06 12.25
C PRO A 129 -5.56 18.26 13.08
N THR A 130 -4.46 18.90 12.66
CA THR A 130 -4.05 20.17 13.25
C THR A 130 -5.23 21.15 13.08
N PRO A 131 -5.76 21.76 14.16
CA PRO A 131 -6.84 22.72 14.02
C PRO A 131 -6.40 23.87 13.10
N ALA A 132 -7.28 24.30 12.19
CA ALA A 132 -7.02 25.46 11.36
C ALA A 132 -6.60 26.66 12.22
N PRO A 133 -5.61 27.47 11.78
CA PRO A 133 -5.17 28.63 12.53
C PRO A 133 -6.33 29.60 12.75
N SER A 134 -6.49 30.06 13.99
CA SER A 134 -7.50 31.05 14.35
C SER A 134 -7.33 32.32 13.51
N SER A 135 -8.39 32.72 12.80
CA SER A 135 -8.49 34.03 12.13
C SER A 135 -8.57 35.18 13.13
#